data_AF-A0A3S2XQI4-F1
#
_entry.id   AF-A0A3S2XQI4-F1
#
_cell.length_a   1.000
_cell.length_b   1.000
_cell.length_c   1.000
_cell.angle_alpha   90.00
_cell.angle_beta   90.00
_cell.angle_gamma   90.00
#
_symmetry.space_group_name_H-M   'P 1'
#
loop_
_entity.id
_entity.type
_entity.pdbx_description
1 polymer ?
#
loop_
_entity_poly.entity_id
_entity_poly.type
_entity_poly.pdbx_seq_one_letter_code
_entity_poly.pdbx_strand_id
1 'polypeptide(L)'
;MQRITLSAVTVGLCIAVAAGGYADSHSATDPAVKARHGHMQLYAFNLGVLGAMAKGEMEFDADRATAAAANLHAVARLDETGYWPEGTSSDAMEGSRALPAIWEKMDDFEAKQQGLIEAAATMEGAAGSLDGIRANIGAVGGACGACHKPYRQSDD
;
A
#
# COMPACT_ATOMS: atom_id res chain seq x y z
N MET A 1 -28.75 67.22 10.86
CA MET A 1 -27.48 67.05 10.12
C MET A 1 -26.55 66.18 10.95
N GLN A 2 -26.17 65.03 10.37
CA GLN A 2 -25.19 64.00 10.76
C GLN A 2 -24.42 64.10 12.09
N ARG A 3 -24.44 63.00 12.84
CA ARG A 3 -23.27 62.51 13.59
C ARG A 3 -23.10 61.01 13.35
N ILE A 4 -21.93 60.66 12.81
CA ILE A 4 -21.42 59.31 12.53
C ILE A 4 -20.65 58.84 13.76
N THR A 5 -20.84 57.58 14.20
CA THR A 5 -19.79 56.80 14.91
C THR A 5 -20.02 55.28 14.76
N LEU A 6 -19.19 54.68 13.89
CA LEU A 6 -18.41 53.42 13.97
C LEU A 6 -18.94 52.15 14.69
N SER A 7 -19.02 51.08 13.87
CA SER A 7 -18.43 49.74 14.01
C SER A 7 -18.74 48.81 15.20
N ALA A 8 -19.31 47.64 14.87
CA ALA A 8 -18.69 46.34 15.16
C ALA A 8 -19.34 45.25 14.28
N VAL A 9 -18.54 44.67 13.38
CA VAL A 9 -18.84 43.43 12.66
C VAL A 9 -18.58 42.28 13.63
N THR A 10 -19.58 41.45 13.90
CA THR A 10 -19.38 40.17 14.61
C THR A 10 -19.77 39.04 13.67
N VAL A 11 -18.76 38.48 13.00
CA VAL A 11 -18.80 37.16 12.36
C VAL A 11 -18.74 36.12 13.48
N GLY A 12 -19.66 35.15 13.45
CA GLY A 12 -19.71 34.05 14.40
C GLY A 12 -20.41 32.84 13.80
N LEU A 13 -19.84 32.28 12.73
CA LEU A 13 -20.24 31.00 12.16
C LEU A 13 -19.58 29.88 12.98
N CYS A 14 -20.28 29.37 13.99
CA CYS A 14 -19.90 28.14 14.67
C CYS A 14 -20.45 26.94 13.88
N ILE A 15 -19.71 26.48 12.87
CA ILE A 15 -19.89 25.12 12.34
C ILE A 15 -19.24 24.18 13.34
N ALA A 16 -20.06 23.57 14.20
CA ALA A 16 -19.66 22.40 14.95
C ALA A 16 -19.47 21.24 13.97
N VAL A 17 -18.23 20.97 13.59
CA VAL A 17 -17.87 19.71 12.94
C VAL A 17 -18.01 18.61 13.98
N ALA A 18 -19.17 17.96 14.01
CA ALA A 18 -19.32 16.66 14.65
C ALA A 18 -18.56 15.64 13.80
N ALA A 19 -17.25 15.53 14.02
CA ALA A 19 -16.49 14.40 13.52
C ALA A 19 -17.01 13.14 14.22
N GLY A 20 -17.65 12.26 13.44
CA GLY A 20 -18.25 11.03 13.92
C GLY A 20 -17.21 10.11 14.56
N GLY A 21 -17.51 9.65 15.77
CA GLY A 21 -16.87 8.48 16.34
C GLY A 21 -17.36 7.23 15.63
N TYR A 22 -16.57 6.70 14.70
CA TYR A 22 -16.70 5.30 14.30
C TYR A 22 -16.02 4.44 15.36
N ALA A 23 -16.82 3.88 16.27
CA ALA A 23 -16.38 2.74 17.07
C ALA A 23 -16.50 1.48 16.19
N ASP A 24 -15.37 0.98 15.70
CA ASP A 24 -15.29 -0.34 15.04
C ASP A 24 -14.77 -1.36 16.07
N SER A 25 -15.56 -2.39 16.34
CA SER A 25 -15.36 -3.37 17.41
C SER A 25 -14.53 -4.59 16.99
N HIS A 26 -13.59 -4.40 16.06
CA HIS A 26 -12.58 -5.40 15.70
C HIS A 26 -11.27 -4.92 16.32
N SER A 27 -10.64 -5.74 17.20
CA SER A 27 -9.34 -5.53 17.85
C SER A 27 -8.61 -4.30 17.32
N ALA A 28 -8.59 -3.19 18.08
CA ALA A 28 -8.17 -1.87 17.62
C ALA A 28 -6.72 -1.88 17.13
N THR A 29 -6.53 -2.39 15.92
CA THR A 29 -5.27 -2.48 15.23
C THR A 29 -4.96 -1.06 14.82
N ASP A 30 -3.75 -0.62 15.12
CA ASP A 30 -3.28 0.70 14.77
C ASP A 30 -3.64 1.04 13.30
N PRO A 31 -4.20 2.23 13.01
CA PRO A 31 -4.62 2.59 11.65
C PRO A 31 -3.50 2.46 10.61
N ALA A 32 -2.24 2.70 10.99
CA ALA A 32 -1.09 2.50 10.10
C ALA A 32 -0.88 1.01 9.79
N VAL A 33 -0.94 0.14 10.79
CA VAL A 33 -0.83 -1.32 10.58
C VAL A 33 -1.98 -1.83 9.70
N LYS A 34 -3.21 -1.34 9.93
CA LYS A 34 -4.36 -1.67 9.07
C LYS A 34 -4.16 -1.21 7.63
N ALA A 35 -3.67 0.01 7.42
CA ALA A 35 -3.38 0.54 6.09
C ALA A 35 -2.29 -0.28 5.38
N ARG A 36 -1.18 -0.60 6.06
CA ARG A 36 -0.09 -1.45 5.55
C ARG A 36 -0.59 -2.83 5.12
N HIS A 37 -1.45 -3.46 5.91
CA HIS A 37 -2.05 -4.75 5.52
C HIS A 37 -2.97 -4.61 4.30
N GLY A 38 -3.78 -3.57 4.22
CA GLY A 38 -4.60 -3.28 3.04
C GLY A 38 -3.74 -3.10 1.78
N HIS A 39 -2.63 -2.37 1.90
CA HIS A 39 -1.67 -2.19 0.81
C HIS A 39 -1.07 -3.51 0.33
N MET A 40 -0.62 -4.36 1.26
CA MET A 40 -0.10 -5.69 0.94
C MET A 40 -1.17 -6.62 0.33
N GLN A 41 -2.44 -6.48 0.73
CA GLN A 41 -3.55 -7.21 0.12
C GLN A 41 -3.81 -6.77 -1.33
N LEU A 42 -3.68 -5.48 -1.64
CA LEU A 42 -3.78 -4.98 -3.01
C LEU A 42 -2.65 -5.52 -3.90
N TYR A 43 -1.42 -5.61 -3.39
CA TYR A 43 -0.34 -6.31 -4.09
C TYR A 43 -0.70 -7.78 -4.36
N ALA A 44 -1.11 -8.50 -3.31
CA ALA A 44 -1.43 -9.93 -3.41
C ALA A 44 -2.57 -10.19 -4.40
N PHE A 45 -3.62 -9.36 -4.40
CA PHE A 45 -4.74 -9.47 -5.32
C PHE A 45 -4.30 -9.35 -6.79
N ASN A 46 -3.60 -8.27 -7.14
CA ASN A 46 -3.20 -8.02 -8.52
C ASN A 46 -2.15 -9.03 -9.00
N LEU A 47 -1.16 -9.35 -8.16
CA LEU A 47 -0.19 -10.40 -8.47
C LEU A 47 -0.86 -11.77 -8.63
N GLY A 48 -1.88 -12.06 -7.83
CA GLY A 48 -2.65 -13.30 -7.89
C GLY A 48 -3.36 -13.48 -9.23
N VAL A 49 -3.94 -12.43 -9.80
CA VAL A 49 -4.55 -12.47 -11.14
C VAL A 49 -3.51 -12.82 -12.21
N LEU A 50 -2.38 -12.11 -12.22
CA LEU A 50 -1.29 -12.35 -13.16
C LEU A 50 -0.71 -13.76 -13.01
N GLY A 51 -0.50 -14.20 -11.77
CA GLY A 51 0.02 -15.53 -11.45
C GLY A 51 -0.94 -16.65 -11.84
N ALA A 52 -2.25 -16.48 -11.64
CA ALA A 52 -3.26 -17.46 -12.05
C ALA A 52 -3.27 -17.63 -13.58
N MET A 53 -3.20 -16.54 -14.34
CA MET A 53 -3.06 -16.59 -15.80
C MET A 53 -1.76 -17.27 -16.22
N ALA A 54 -0.62 -16.89 -15.63
CA ALA A 54 0.68 -17.47 -15.93
C ALA A 54 0.70 -18.99 -15.74
N LYS A 55 0.05 -19.47 -14.67
CA LYS A 55 -0.08 -20.90 -14.31
C LYS A 55 -1.16 -21.65 -15.11
N GLY A 56 -2.00 -20.95 -15.88
CA GLY A 56 -3.13 -21.55 -16.59
C GLY A 56 -4.31 -21.93 -15.68
N GLU A 57 -4.36 -21.40 -14.46
CA GLU A 57 -5.49 -21.55 -13.52
C GLU A 57 -6.63 -20.57 -13.86
N MET A 58 -6.32 -19.55 -14.66
CA MET A 58 -7.25 -18.58 -15.23
C MET A 58 -6.93 -18.43 -16.72
N GLU A 59 -7.97 -18.38 -17.56
CA GLU A 59 -7.80 -18.07 -18.99
C GLU A 59 -7.17 -16.68 -19.17
N PHE A 60 -6.27 -16.55 -20.14
CA PHE A 60 -5.62 -15.27 -20.42
C PHE A 60 -6.62 -14.27 -21.01
N ASP A 61 -6.68 -13.10 -20.40
CA ASP A 61 -7.46 -11.94 -20.83
C ASP A 61 -6.52 -10.74 -20.78
N ALA A 62 -6.23 -10.16 -21.95
CA ALA A 62 -5.23 -9.09 -22.09
C ALA A 62 -5.62 -7.80 -21.36
N ASP A 63 -6.91 -7.46 -21.34
CA ASP A 63 -7.40 -6.25 -20.67
C ASP A 63 -7.31 -6.41 -19.16
N ARG A 64 -7.72 -7.57 -18.65
CA ARG A 64 -7.62 -7.89 -17.21
C ARG A 64 -6.17 -8.01 -16.75
N ALA A 65 -5.29 -8.60 -17.55
CA ALA A 65 -3.86 -8.67 -17.26
C ALA A 65 -3.22 -7.28 -17.20
N THR A 66 -3.49 -6.46 -18.21
CA THR A 66 -2.98 -5.08 -18.28
C THR A 66 -3.47 -4.27 -17.08
N ALA A 67 -4.76 -4.36 -16.72
CA ALA A 67 -5.30 -3.67 -15.56
C ALA A 67 -4.66 -4.14 -14.23
N ALA A 68 -4.47 -5.45 -14.05
CA ALA A 68 -3.83 -5.98 -12.85
C ALA A 68 -2.38 -5.53 -12.72
N ALA A 69 -1.61 -5.53 -13.82
CA ALA A 69 -0.23 -5.08 -13.82
C ALA A 69 -0.11 -3.56 -13.59
N ALA A 70 -0.97 -2.76 -14.21
CA ALA A 70 -1.02 -1.32 -13.98
C ALA A 70 -1.38 -0.98 -12.52
N ASN A 71 -2.38 -1.66 -11.96
CA ASN A 71 -2.72 -1.51 -10.54
C ASN A 71 -1.57 -1.91 -9.63
N LEU A 72 -0.89 -3.02 -9.91
CA LEU A 72 0.28 -3.46 -9.14
C LEU A 72 1.37 -2.39 -9.12
N HIS A 73 1.70 -1.81 -10.27
CA HIS A 73 2.68 -0.73 -10.37
C HIS A 73 2.19 0.57 -9.71
N ALA A 74 0.92 0.92 -9.83
CA ALA A 74 0.34 2.09 -9.18
C ALA A 74 0.38 1.98 -7.66
N VAL A 75 0.02 0.81 -7.11
CA VAL A 75 0.14 0.52 -5.67
C VAL A 75 1.61 0.57 -5.25
N ALA A 76 2.54 0.06 -6.07
CA ALA A 76 3.98 0.11 -5.79
C ALA A 76 4.54 1.53 -5.65
N ARG A 77 3.93 2.49 -6.34
CA ARG A 77 4.34 3.90 -6.35
C ARG A 77 3.54 4.79 -5.39
N LEU A 78 2.57 4.24 -4.67
CA LEU A 78 1.82 5.01 -3.69
C LEU A 78 2.78 5.44 -2.57
N ASP A 79 2.67 6.69 -2.11
CA ASP A 79 3.41 7.14 -0.94
C ASP A 79 2.94 6.37 0.30
N GLU A 80 3.86 5.57 0.85
CA GLU A 80 3.60 4.69 1.98
C GLU A 80 3.98 5.31 3.34
N THR A 81 4.68 6.46 3.34
CA THR A 81 5.33 7.02 4.54
C THR A 81 4.38 7.21 5.72
N GLY A 82 3.13 7.58 5.45
CA GLY A 82 2.09 7.78 6.46
C GLY A 82 1.69 6.53 7.26
N TYR A 83 2.06 5.33 6.81
CA TYR A 83 1.76 4.08 7.50
C TYR A 83 2.98 3.18 7.79
N TRP A 84 4.18 3.77 7.79
CA TRP A 84 5.41 3.17 8.32
C TRP A 84 5.98 3.88 9.58
N PRO A 85 5.16 4.35 10.56
CA PRO A 85 5.69 5.02 11.74
C PRO A 85 6.47 4.07 12.65
N GLU A 86 7.47 4.61 13.35
CA GLU A 86 8.16 3.89 14.44
C GLU A 86 7.16 3.40 15.50
N GLY A 87 7.52 2.31 16.19
CA GLY A 87 6.65 1.68 17.19
C GLY A 87 5.54 0.79 16.60
N THR A 88 5.54 0.54 15.29
CA THR A 88 4.60 -0.39 14.63
C THR A 88 5.27 -1.71 14.18
N SER A 89 6.41 -2.03 14.78
CA SER A 89 7.07 -3.33 14.62
C SER A 89 6.30 -4.45 15.31
N SER A 90 6.62 -5.69 14.99
CA SER A 90 6.00 -6.89 15.55
C SER A 90 6.26 -7.10 17.04
N ASP A 91 7.35 -6.54 17.58
CA ASP A 91 7.67 -6.57 19.02
C ASP A 91 7.04 -5.39 19.80
N ALA A 92 6.58 -4.34 19.11
CA ALA A 92 5.99 -3.15 19.71
C ALA A 92 4.46 -3.10 19.56
N MET A 93 3.91 -3.75 18.52
CA MET A 93 2.51 -3.65 18.15
C MET A 93 1.91 -5.03 17.82
N GLU A 94 0.90 -5.43 18.60
CA GLU A 94 0.15 -6.65 18.35
C GLU A 94 -0.51 -6.61 16.95
N GLY A 95 -0.47 -7.74 16.26
CA GLY A 95 -1.01 -7.87 14.91
C GLY A 95 -0.09 -7.37 13.80
N SER A 96 1.02 -6.68 14.10
CA SER A 96 2.04 -6.36 13.11
C SER A 96 2.98 -7.54 12.87
N ARG A 97 3.31 -7.80 11.59
CA ARG A 97 4.36 -8.75 11.20
C ARG A 97 5.63 -8.08 10.68
N ALA A 98 5.69 -6.75 10.72
CA ALA A 98 6.84 -5.99 10.30
C ALA A 98 7.94 -6.10 11.36
N LEU A 99 9.08 -6.68 11.01
CA LEU A 99 10.18 -6.87 11.96
C LEU A 99 10.84 -5.53 12.33
N PRO A 100 11.38 -5.38 13.54
CA PRO A 100 12.12 -4.18 13.97
C PRO A 100 13.24 -3.77 13.01
N ALA A 101 13.84 -4.76 12.35
CA ALA A 101 14.91 -4.60 11.37
C ALA A 101 14.59 -3.62 10.22
N ILE A 102 13.31 -3.34 9.93
CA ILE A 102 12.93 -2.30 8.96
C ILE A 102 13.48 -0.94 9.41
N TRP A 103 13.18 -0.52 10.63
CA TRP A 103 13.58 0.78 11.17
C TRP A 103 15.09 0.87 11.43
N GLU A 104 15.76 -0.26 11.65
CA GLU A 104 17.23 -0.33 11.74
C GLU A 104 17.92 -0.24 10.36
N LYS A 105 17.20 -0.52 9.27
CA LYS A 105 17.74 -0.64 7.91
C LYS A 105 16.84 0.04 6.87
N MET A 106 16.34 1.24 7.18
CA MET A 106 15.39 1.95 6.33
C MET A 106 15.89 2.14 4.90
N ASP A 107 17.17 2.50 4.70
CA ASP A 107 17.75 2.65 3.36
C ASP A 107 17.65 1.37 2.51
N ASP A 108 17.87 0.20 3.13
CA ASP A 108 17.77 -1.09 2.44
C ASP A 108 16.31 -1.49 2.17
N PHE A 109 15.41 -1.15 3.09
CA PHE A 109 13.97 -1.33 2.92
C PHE A 109 13.44 -0.49 1.75
N GLU A 110 13.80 0.79 1.68
CA GLU A 110 13.45 1.70 0.59
C GLU A 110 14.05 1.26 -0.74
N ALA A 111 15.32 0.80 -0.74
CA ALA A 111 15.94 0.25 -1.94
C ALA A 111 15.20 -1.01 -2.47
N LYS A 112 14.66 -1.85 -1.59
CA LYS A 112 13.84 -3.01 -1.97
C LYS A 112 12.47 -2.60 -2.49
N GLN A 113 11.85 -1.56 -1.92
CA GLN A 113 10.64 -0.97 -2.46
C GLN A 113 10.88 -0.46 -3.89
N GLN A 114 11.98 0.26 -4.13
CA GLN A 114 12.35 0.72 -5.47
C GLN A 114 12.54 -0.45 -6.45
N GLY A 115 13.16 -1.55 -6.02
CA GLY A 115 13.26 -2.77 -6.83
C GLY A 115 11.90 -3.39 -7.19
N LEU A 116 10.92 -3.33 -6.29
CA LEU A 116 9.54 -3.74 -6.58
C LEU A 116 8.87 -2.82 -7.60
N ILE A 117 9.05 -1.50 -7.47
CA ILE A 117 8.51 -0.51 -8.42
C ILE A 117 9.03 -0.80 -9.83
N GLU A 118 10.32 -1.04 -10.00
CA GLU A 118 10.94 -1.33 -11.30
C GLU A 118 10.44 -2.66 -11.90
N ALA A 119 10.34 -3.71 -11.08
CA ALA A 119 9.81 -4.99 -11.52
C ALA A 119 8.33 -4.88 -11.94
N ALA A 120 7.53 -4.12 -11.18
CA ALA A 120 6.12 -3.89 -11.49
C ALA A 120 5.93 -3.05 -12.77
N ALA A 121 6.75 -2.02 -13.00
CA ALA A 121 6.75 -1.24 -14.23
C ALA A 121 7.08 -2.10 -15.45
N THR A 122 8.06 -3.00 -15.32
CA THR A 122 8.43 -3.94 -16.40
C THR A 122 7.28 -4.91 -16.69
N MET A 123 6.61 -5.42 -15.65
CA MET A 123 5.42 -6.25 -15.80
C MET A 123 4.27 -5.49 -16.50
N GLU A 124 3.99 -4.25 -16.11
CA GLU A 124 2.96 -3.40 -16.73
C GLU A 124 3.18 -3.28 -18.26
N GLY A 125 4.42 -3.03 -18.69
CA GLY A 125 4.75 -2.94 -20.11
C GLY A 125 4.63 -4.26 -20.89
N ALA A 126 4.61 -5.41 -20.20
CA ALA A 126 4.61 -6.74 -20.82
C ALA A 126 3.27 -7.49 -20.69
N ALA A 127 2.37 -7.04 -19.82
CA ALA A 127 1.16 -7.77 -19.42
C ALA A 127 0.11 -7.95 -20.54
N GLY A 128 0.27 -7.26 -21.67
CA GLY A 128 -0.58 -7.44 -22.86
C GLY A 128 -0.47 -8.82 -23.54
N SER A 129 0.39 -9.71 -23.05
CA SER A 129 0.52 -11.09 -23.55
C SER A 129 0.82 -12.08 -22.43
N LEU A 130 0.36 -13.33 -22.58
CA LEU A 130 0.65 -14.40 -21.61
C LEU A 130 2.15 -14.68 -21.48
N ASP A 131 2.90 -14.65 -22.58
CA ASP A 131 4.34 -14.83 -22.57
C ASP A 131 5.05 -13.67 -21.86
N GLY A 132 4.57 -12.44 -22.05
CA GLY A 132 5.06 -11.26 -21.34
C GLY A 132 4.85 -11.37 -19.82
N ILE A 133 3.69 -11.85 -19.38
CA ILE A 133 3.45 -12.13 -17.95
C ILE A 133 4.44 -13.20 -17.46
N ARG A 134 4.54 -14.34 -18.15
CA ARG A 134 5.40 -15.46 -17.74
C ARG A 134 6.88 -15.08 -17.66
N ALA A 135 7.34 -14.23 -18.57
CA ALA A 135 8.71 -13.74 -18.58
C ALA A 135 9.04 -12.85 -17.36
N ASN A 136 8.05 -12.13 -16.81
CA ASN A 136 8.28 -11.10 -15.80
C ASN A 136 7.76 -11.45 -14.39
N ILE A 137 6.86 -12.42 -14.26
CA ILE A 137 6.21 -12.75 -12.97
C ILE A 137 7.23 -13.19 -11.90
N GLY A 138 8.31 -13.85 -12.33
CA GLY A 138 9.41 -14.26 -11.44
C GLY A 138 10.18 -13.09 -10.85
N ALA A 139 10.41 -12.02 -11.63
CA ALA A 139 11.11 -10.82 -11.15
C ALA A 139 10.28 -10.09 -10.08
N VAL A 140 8.97 -9.94 -10.31
CA VAL A 140 8.03 -9.36 -9.34
C VAL A 140 8.00 -10.20 -8.06
N GLY A 141 7.81 -11.51 -8.16
CA GLY A 141 7.83 -12.40 -6.99
C GLY A 141 9.17 -12.38 -6.24
N GLY A 142 10.28 -12.25 -6.98
CA GLY A 142 11.61 -12.05 -6.43
C GLY A 142 11.73 -10.78 -5.59
N ALA A 143 11.19 -9.66 -6.07
CA ALA A 143 11.16 -8.40 -5.33
C ALA A 143 10.30 -8.49 -4.05
N CYS A 144 9.12 -9.14 -4.12
CA CYS A 144 8.31 -9.41 -2.92
C CYS A 144 9.10 -10.23 -1.89
N GLY A 145 9.80 -11.27 -2.34
CA GLY A 145 10.63 -12.12 -1.49
C GLY A 145 11.85 -11.40 -0.91
N ALA A 146 12.44 -10.46 -1.65
CA ALA A 146 13.59 -9.67 -1.19
C ALA A 146 13.23 -8.78 0.01
N CYS A 147 11.99 -8.29 0.09
CA CYS A 147 11.49 -7.55 1.24
C CYS A 147 11.02 -8.48 2.36
N HIS A 148 10.19 -9.50 2.06
CA HIS A 148 9.61 -10.33 3.10
C HIS A 148 10.62 -11.19 3.87
N LYS A 149 11.67 -11.72 3.21
CA LYS A 149 12.67 -12.57 3.87
C LYS A 149 13.36 -11.88 5.06
N PRO A 150 13.87 -10.64 4.94
CA PRO A 150 14.48 -9.93 6.06
C PRO A 150 13.50 -9.17 6.97
N TYR A 151 12.33 -8.77 6.46
CA TYR A 151 11.52 -7.73 7.13
C TYR A 151 10.12 -8.15 7.55
N ARG A 152 9.67 -9.36 7.20
CA ARG A 152 8.38 -9.88 7.63
C ARG A 152 8.60 -11.12 8.48
N GLN A 153 7.99 -11.17 9.66
CA GLN A 153 7.93 -12.38 10.46
C GLN A 153 7.38 -13.53 9.62
N SER A 154 8.02 -14.70 9.62
CA SER A 154 7.55 -15.89 8.89
C SER A 154 6.19 -16.35 9.42
N ASP A 155 5.46 -17.08 8.56
CA ASP A 155 4.40 -17.96 9.05
C ASP A 155 5.14 -19.21 9.54
N ASP A 156 5.21 -19.43 10.85
CA ASP A 156 5.74 -20.68 11.41
C ASP A 156 4.77 -21.85 11.12
#